data_AF-A0A3C0NEM4-F1
#
_entry.id   AF-A0A3C0NEM4-F1
#
_cell.length_a   1.000
_cell.length_b   1.000
_cell.length_c   1.000
_cell.angle_alpha   90.00
_cell.angle_beta   90.00
_cell.angle_gamma   90.00
#
_symmetry.space_group_name_H-M   'P 1'
#
loop_
_entity.id
_entity.type
_entity.pdbx_description
1 polymer ?
#
loop_
_entity_poly.entity_id
_entity_poly.type
_entity_poly.pdbx_seq_one_letter_code
_entity_poly.pdbx_strand_id
1 'polypeptide(L)'
;MGQHQSVNIRQISRNRAQQVGYYRFLENENVTVSELVQSLSEHCQKNIEGRHVLAVSDSSEINLQSHSGRLKPEQLGVVGNNTDLGFYIHPTLVLDAENGFPLGLSTVQLWSRDLEHKNKHERNYQNLPIEQKESYKWLASAERSQRCFTKGGALMVTHIGDRESDLYEEWATVPDQHNHVLVRVRQDRRLLGQSQSLYTYLTEQPCEGVCTINVPADARIGRTAREALLMIRCVSVKIRRPDHLKARDYPPSITLYAVEAIEVNPPAGQEAIHWRLLTTHRVVCLEQALQVIEWYRWRWRIEQLFATLKQAGLNLEATQLESVVAIQKLTVLALGVAVRTLQMVEGRERADLPVSLTFSDAQQQCLSVIEPSLQGRTKKLQNPYPPASLAWATWLIARLGGWSGYSSQRPPGMPTLVHGLRQFESIFLGWKLAQNQLVCTR
;
A
#
# COMPACT_ATOMS: atom_id res chain seq x y z
N MET A 1 -11.20 -23.86 14.09
CA MET A 1 -12.13 -23.57 12.98
C MET A 1 -12.43 -22.07 13.00
N GLY A 2 -11.63 -21.27 12.29
CA GLY A 2 -11.84 -19.83 12.19
C GLY A 2 -12.95 -19.55 11.19
N GLN A 3 -14.08 -19.02 11.64
CA GLN A 3 -15.00 -18.33 10.74
C GLN A 3 -14.26 -17.12 10.17
N HIS A 4 -13.68 -17.26 8.99
CA HIS A 4 -13.21 -16.12 8.21
C HIS A 4 -14.45 -15.32 7.82
N GLN A 5 -14.65 -14.19 8.50
CA GLN A 5 -15.76 -13.28 8.23
C GLN A 5 -15.51 -12.62 6.88
N SER A 6 -16.44 -12.79 5.94
CA SER A 6 -16.44 -12.08 4.66
C SER A 6 -17.14 -10.73 4.81
N VAL A 7 -16.89 -9.80 3.88
CA VAL A 7 -17.75 -8.61 3.73
C VAL A 7 -19.13 -9.03 3.24
N ASN A 8 -19.94 -9.57 4.14
CA ASN A 8 -21.31 -9.95 3.87
C ASN A 8 -22.22 -8.79 4.27
N ILE A 9 -22.87 -8.16 3.29
CA ILE A 9 -23.81 -7.06 3.51
C ILE A 9 -24.87 -7.41 4.55
N ARG A 10 -25.33 -8.67 4.64
CA ARG A 10 -26.28 -9.13 5.68
C ARG A 10 -25.70 -9.01 7.08
N GLN A 11 -24.43 -9.41 7.28
CA GLN A 11 -23.81 -9.45 8.61
C GLN A 11 -23.43 -8.07 9.16
N ILE A 12 -23.33 -7.06 8.30
CA ILE A 12 -23.04 -5.67 8.70
C ILE A 12 -24.30 -4.81 8.79
N SER A 13 -25.46 -5.35 8.41
CA SER A 13 -26.75 -4.65 8.45
C SER A 13 -27.51 -4.95 9.73
N ARG A 14 -28.14 -3.93 10.31
CA ARG A 14 -29.00 -4.05 11.52
C ARG A 14 -30.37 -4.62 11.20
N ASN A 15 -30.91 -4.29 10.03
CA ASN A 15 -32.23 -4.72 9.58
C ASN A 15 -32.30 -4.77 8.06
N ARG A 16 -33.44 -5.24 7.52
CA ARG A 16 -33.67 -5.39 6.09
C ARG A 16 -33.60 -4.06 5.33
N ALA A 17 -34.12 -2.97 5.91
CA ALA A 17 -34.10 -1.66 5.27
C ALA A 17 -32.66 -1.15 5.06
N GLN A 18 -31.80 -1.29 6.08
CA GLN A 18 -30.39 -0.93 5.97
C GLN A 18 -29.64 -1.83 4.98
N GLN A 19 -29.94 -3.12 4.98
CA GLN A 19 -29.38 -4.06 4.02
C GLN A 19 -29.70 -3.65 2.57
N VAL A 20 -30.97 -3.35 2.29
CA VAL A 20 -31.41 -2.85 0.98
C VAL A 20 -30.74 -1.51 0.67
N GLY A 21 -30.59 -0.63 1.66
CA GLY A 21 -29.87 0.63 1.52
C GLY A 21 -28.41 0.45 1.09
N TYR A 22 -27.67 -0.47 1.71
CA TYR A 22 -26.28 -0.77 1.33
C TYR A 22 -26.16 -1.33 -0.09
N TYR A 23 -27.03 -2.27 -0.48
CA TYR A 23 -27.06 -2.75 -1.87
C TYR A 23 -27.38 -1.63 -2.85
N ARG A 24 -28.40 -0.80 -2.56
CA ARG A 24 -28.75 0.35 -3.39
C ARG A 24 -27.59 1.34 -3.51
N PHE A 25 -26.87 1.62 -2.43
CA PHE A 25 -25.72 2.50 -2.45
C PHE A 25 -24.61 1.97 -3.38
N LEU A 26 -24.27 0.68 -3.26
CA LEU A 26 -23.22 0.06 -4.08
C LEU A 26 -23.63 -0.06 -5.56
N GLU A 27 -24.92 -0.29 -5.85
CA GLU A 27 -25.43 -0.38 -7.22
C GLU A 27 -25.81 1.00 -7.81
N ASN A 28 -25.78 2.09 -7.02
CA ASN A 28 -26.17 3.42 -7.49
C ASN A 28 -25.13 3.99 -8.46
N GLU A 29 -25.53 4.25 -9.71
CA GLU A 29 -24.67 4.82 -10.76
C GLU A 29 -24.15 6.22 -10.41
N ASN A 30 -24.90 6.98 -9.59
CA ASN A 30 -24.47 8.30 -9.09
C ASN A 30 -23.40 8.22 -7.99
N VAL A 31 -23.09 7.03 -7.47
CA VAL A 31 -21.95 6.81 -6.58
C VAL A 31 -20.85 6.22 -7.43
N THR A 32 -19.93 7.05 -7.88
CA THR A 32 -18.87 6.60 -8.79
C THR A 32 -17.65 6.07 -8.02
N VAL A 33 -16.92 5.15 -8.63
CA VAL A 33 -15.62 4.68 -8.09
C VAL A 33 -14.66 5.86 -7.94
N SER A 34 -14.68 6.81 -8.90
CA SER A 34 -13.78 7.97 -8.86
C SER A 34 -14.04 8.88 -7.66
N GLU A 35 -15.29 9.10 -7.26
CA GLU A 35 -15.62 9.90 -6.08
C GLU A 35 -15.18 9.19 -4.78
N LEU A 36 -15.34 7.87 -4.70
CA LEU A 36 -14.85 7.09 -3.56
C LEU A 36 -13.32 7.17 -3.45
N VAL A 37 -12.61 7.05 -4.57
CA VAL A 37 -11.14 7.21 -4.62
C VAL A 37 -10.73 8.63 -4.24
N GLN A 38 -11.46 9.64 -4.72
CA GLN A 38 -11.21 11.03 -4.34
C GLN A 38 -11.39 11.23 -2.82
N SER A 39 -12.39 10.61 -2.21
CA SER A 39 -12.58 10.68 -0.74
C SER A 39 -11.41 10.09 0.04
N LEU A 40 -10.85 8.96 -0.41
CA LEU A 40 -9.62 8.40 0.19
C LEU A 40 -8.43 9.33 0.01
N SER A 41 -8.30 9.93 -1.18
CA SER A 41 -7.26 10.90 -1.50
C SER A 41 -7.33 12.14 -0.60
N GLU A 42 -8.53 12.67 -0.35
CA GLU A 42 -8.75 13.82 0.53
C GLU A 42 -8.39 13.53 1.99
N HIS A 43 -8.52 12.29 2.44
CA HIS A 43 -8.00 11.91 3.76
C HIS A 43 -6.46 11.94 3.77
N CYS A 44 -5.81 11.38 2.74
CA CYS A 44 -4.36 11.45 2.61
C CYS A 44 -3.84 12.90 2.54
N GLN A 45 -4.53 13.77 1.81
CA GLN A 45 -4.17 15.20 1.65
C GLN A 45 -4.00 15.92 2.98
N LYS A 46 -4.81 15.58 4.00
CA LYS A 46 -4.76 16.22 5.32
C LYS A 46 -3.54 15.82 6.14
N ASN A 47 -2.82 14.77 5.74
CA ASN A 47 -1.75 14.15 6.52
C ASN A 47 -0.34 14.43 5.96
N ILE A 48 -0.22 15.11 4.81
CA ILE A 48 1.04 15.19 4.05
C ILE A 48 1.69 16.59 4.01
N GLU A 49 1.07 17.59 4.62
CA GLU A 49 1.54 18.98 4.59
C GLU A 49 2.97 19.13 5.12
N GLY A 50 3.83 19.77 4.33
CA GLY A 50 5.23 20.05 4.66
C GLY A 50 6.14 18.83 4.68
N ARG A 51 5.65 17.63 4.30
CA ARG A 51 6.42 16.38 4.39
C ARG A 51 7.09 16.03 3.08
N HIS A 52 8.25 15.37 3.18
CA HIS A 52 8.71 14.47 2.13
C HIS A 52 7.93 13.16 2.27
N VAL A 53 7.26 12.72 1.20
CA VAL A 53 6.45 11.50 1.18
C VAL A 53 6.95 10.49 0.17
N LEU A 54 6.74 9.20 0.45
CA LEU A 54 6.98 8.10 -0.46
C LEU A 54 5.64 7.66 -1.06
N ALA A 55 5.51 7.74 -2.38
CA ALA A 55 4.34 7.29 -3.13
C ALA A 55 4.61 5.86 -3.62
N VAL A 56 4.32 4.87 -2.77
CA VAL A 56 4.52 3.45 -3.08
C VAL A 56 3.35 2.94 -3.90
N SER A 57 3.59 2.51 -5.14
CA SER A 57 2.56 1.91 -5.98
C SER A 57 2.85 0.44 -6.23
N ASP A 58 1.79 -0.37 -6.34
CA ASP A 58 1.89 -1.79 -6.70
C ASP A 58 0.54 -2.32 -7.16
N SER A 59 0.52 -3.49 -7.79
CA SER A 59 -0.68 -4.10 -8.34
C SER A 59 -1.08 -5.36 -7.57
N SER A 60 -2.38 -5.54 -7.39
CA SER A 60 -2.96 -6.83 -6.99
C SER A 60 -4.17 -7.12 -7.87
N GLU A 61 -4.53 -8.37 -8.01
CA GLU A 61 -5.81 -8.78 -8.60
C GLU A 61 -6.86 -9.01 -7.50
N ILE A 62 -8.14 -8.86 -7.81
CA ILE A 62 -9.26 -9.36 -7.01
C ILE A 62 -9.85 -10.52 -7.79
N ASN A 63 -9.59 -11.74 -7.32
CA ASN A 63 -10.04 -12.96 -8.00
C ASN A 63 -11.50 -13.25 -7.62
N LEU A 64 -12.37 -13.36 -8.63
CA LEU A 64 -13.80 -13.62 -8.48
C LEU A 64 -14.22 -14.94 -9.13
N GLN A 65 -13.26 -15.79 -9.54
CA GLN A 65 -13.52 -17.02 -10.27
C GLN A 65 -14.45 -17.97 -9.50
N SER A 66 -14.29 -18.06 -8.18
CA SER A 66 -15.15 -18.86 -7.29
C SER A 66 -16.62 -18.41 -7.30
N HIS A 67 -16.91 -17.22 -7.82
CA HIS A 67 -18.24 -16.60 -7.87
C HIS A 67 -18.80 -16.50 -9.29
N SER A 68 -18.08 -17.00 -10.29
CA SER A 68 -18.44 -16.93 -11.71
C SER A 68 -19.92 -17.25 -11.99
N GLY A 69 -20.47 -18.29 -11.38
CA GLY A 69 -21.86 -18.73 -11.60
C GLY A 69 -22.96 -17.78 -11.12
N ARG A 70 -22.63 -16.68 -10.41
CA ARG A 70 -23.60 -15.68 -9.93
C ARG A 70 -23.27 -14.24 -10.33
N LEU A 71 -22.11 -14.01 -10.94
CA LEU A 71 -21.75 -12.67 -11.37
C LEU A 71 -22.64 -12.27 -12.55
N LYS A 72 -23.09 -11.02 -12.53
CA LYS A 72 -23.79 -10.46 -13.70
C LYS A 72 -22.80 -10.31 -14.85
N PRO A 73 -23.23 -10.50 -16.12
CA PRO A 73 -22.32 -10.51 -17.27
C PRO A 73 -21.71 -9.15 -17.58
N GLU A 74 -22.28 -8.05 -17.07
CA GLU A 74 -21.80 -6.71 -17.34
C GLU A 74 -20.46 -6.42 -16.65
N GLN A 75 -19.50 -5.90 -17.42
CA GLN A 75 -18.16 -5.52 -16.94
C GLN A 75 -17.34 -6.67 -16.35
N LEU A 76 -17.68 -7.92 -16.71
CA LEU A 76 -16.78 -9.04 -16.49
C LEU A 76 -15.48 -8.82 -17.26
N GLY A 77 -14.38 -9.22 -16.65
CA GLY A 77 -13.09 -9.31 -17.30
C GLY A 77 -12.19 -10.31 -16.58
N VAL A 78 -10.99 -10.47 -17.10
CA VAL A 78 -10.03 -11.48 -16.64
C VAL A 78 -8.80 -10.86 -15.98
N VAL A 79 -8.13 -11.66 -15.13
CA VAL A 79 -6.93 -11.26 -14.38
C VAL A 79 -5.66 -11.93 -14.93
N GLY A 80 -4.63 -12.16 -14.10
CA GLY A 80 -3.25 -12.44 -14.51
C GLY A 80 -3.09 -13.54 -15.56
N ASN A 81 -3.88 -14.60 -15.42
CA ASN A 81 -3.87 -15.79 -16.27
C ASN A 81 -4.74 -15.67 -17.54
N ASN A 82 -5.41 -14.54 -17.76
CA ASN A 82 -6.37 -14.33 -18.85
C ASN A 82 -7.54 -15.34 -18.87
N THR A 83 -7.81 -16.04 -17.77
CA THR A 83 -8.90 -17.02 -17.68
C THR A 83 -9.81 -16.75 -16.51
N ASP A 84 -9.24 -16.43 -15.34
CA ASP A 84 -10.02 -16.23 -14.12
C ASP A 84 -10.72 -14.88 -14.16
N LEU A 85 -12.00 -14.89 -13.79
CA LEU A 85 -12.79 -13.67 -13.67
C LEU A 85 -12.29 -12.79 -12.52
N GLY A 86 -12.21 -11.49 -12.77
CA GLY A 86 -11.83 -10.52 -11.77
C GLY A 86 -11.43 -9.18 -12.36
N PHE A 87 -10.74 -8.38 -11.54
CA PHE A 87 -10.18 -7.10 -11.96
C PHE A 87 -8.90 -6.82 -11.17
N TYR A 88 -8.07 -5.94 -11.70
CA TYR A 88 -6.87 -5.43 -11.06
C TYR A 88 -7.17 -4.21 -10.22
N ILE A 89 -6.38 -4.05 -9.16
CA ILE A 89 -6.23 -2.83 -8.40
C ILE A 89 -4.78 -2.39 -8.45
N HIS A 90 -4.57 -1.08 -8.54
CA HIS A 90 -3.25 -0.47 -8.44
C HIS A 90 -3.34 0.80 -7.59
N PRO A 91 -3.30 0.64 -6.25
CA PRO A 91 -3.28 1.77 -5.33
C PRO A 91 -1.88 2.39 -5.22
N THR A 92 -1.85 3.67 -4.85
CA THR A 92 -0.64 4.36 -4.41
C THR A 92 -0.75 4.67 -2.92
N LEU A 93 0.01 3.93 -2.11
CA LEU A 93 0.15 4.11 -0.66
C LEU A 93 1.19 5.17 -0.36
N VAL A 94 0.76 6.21 0.35
CA VAL A 94 1.61 7.32 0.74
C VAL A 94 2.18 7.03 2.12
N LEU A 95 3.50 7.06 2.23
CA LEU A 95 4.23 6.92 3.49
C LEU A 95 4.98 8.21 3.80
N ASP A 96 5.21 8.47 5.07
CA ASP A 96 6.15 9.48 5.52
C ASP A 96 7.61 9.04 5.18
N ALA A 97 8.41 9.90 4.55
CA ALA A 97 9.77 9.53 4.13
C ALA A 97 10.80 9.49 5.26
N GLU A 98 10.49 10.06 6.43
CA GLU A 98 11.38 10.09 7.60
C GLU A 98 11.22 8.82 8.44
N ASN A 99 9.98 8.35 8.62
CA ASN A 99 9.68 7.26 9.55
C ASN A 99 8.88 6.10 8.93
N GLY A 100 8.42 6.25 7.69
CA GLY A 100 7.71 5.23 6.95
C GLY A 100 6.24 5.06 7.31
N PHE A 101 5.70 5.85 8.24
CA PHE A 101 4.32 5.71 8.67
C PHE A 101 3.32 5.92 7.50
N PRO A 102 2.29 5.08 7.34
CA PRO A 102 1.30 5.22 6.28
C PRO A 102 0.35 6.42 6.49
N LEU A 103 0.37 7.36 5.57
CA LEU A 103 -0.40 8.62 5.63
C LEU A 103 -1.75 8.54 4.90
N GLY A 104 -1.90 7.60 3.96
CA GLY A 104 -3.15 7.41 3.21
C GLY A 104 -2.94 6.81 1.82
N LEU A 105 -4.00 6.84 0.99
CA LEU A 105 -3.92 6.50 -0.44
C LEU A 105 -4.09 7.78 -1.25
N SER A 106 -3.15 8.09 -2.14
CA SER A 106 -3.29 9.26 -3.02
C SER A 106 -4.22 8.98 -4.21
N THR A 107 -4.23 7.74 -4.70
CA THR A 107 -5.08 7.27 -5.79
C THR A 107 -5.26 5.75 -5.74
N VAL A 108 -6.28 5.25 -6.44
CA VAL A 108 -6.50 3.83 -6.70
C VAL A 108 -6.99 3.69 -8.14
N GLN A 109 -6.28 2.89 -8.93
CA GLN A 109 -6.72 2.52 -10.28
C GLN A 109 -7.36 1.14 -10.25
N LEU A 110 -8.47 0.98 -10.97
CA LEU A 110 -9.15 -0.29 -11.16
C LEU A 110 -9.38 -0.51 -12.65
N TRP A 111 -9.09 -1.72 -13.14
CA TRP A 111 -9.36 -2.11 -14.51
C TRP A 111 -9.49 -3.63 -14.60
N SER A 112 -10.10 -4.12 -15.66
CA SER A 112 -10.09 -5.54 -16.03
C SER A 112 -9.56 -5.68 -17.45
N ARG A 113 -9.06 -6.87 -17.80
CA ARG A 113 -8.79 -7.22 -19.20
C ARG A 113 -10.08 -7.77 -19.82
N ASP A 114 -10.29 -7.52 -21.11
CA ASP A 114 -11.39 -8.13 -21.86
C ASP A 114 -11.35 -9.66 -21.78
N LEU A 115 -12.51 -10.33 -21.86
CA LEU A 115 -12.58 -11.79 -21.79
C LEU A 115 -11.74 -12.49 -22.89
N GLU A 116 -11.64 -11.86 -24.06
CA GLU A 116 -10.84 -12.35 -25.19
C GLU A 116 -9.45 -11.67 -25.26
N HIS A 117 -8.90 -11.26 -24.13
CA HIS A 117 -7.66 -10.48 -24.10
C HIS A 117 -6.46 -11.26 -24.67
N LYS A 118 -6.02 -10.79 -25.83
CA LYS A 118 -4.87 -11.33 -26.59
C LYS A 118 -3.56 -11.24 -25.82
N ASN A 119 -2.67 -12.20 -26.05
CA ASN A 119 -1.36 -12.21 -25.41
C ASN A 119 -0.43 -11.11 -25.97
N LYS A 120 0.72 -10.90 -25.30
CA LYS A 120 1.66 -9.82 -25.66
C LYS A 120 2.20 -9.92 -27.09
N HIS A 121 2.36 -11.14 -27.62
CA HIS A 121 2.85 -11.36 -28.97
C HIS A 121 1.81 -10.94 -30.00
N GLU A 122 0.57 -11.39 -29.85
CA GLU A 122 -0.55 -11.06 -30.73
C GLU A 122 -0.86 -9.55 -30.76
N ARG A 123 -0.61 -8.85 -29.65
CA ARG A 123 -0.78 -7.40 -29.53
C ARG A 123 0.41 -6.58 -30.05
N ASN A 124 1.49 -7.21 -30.49
CA ASN A 124 2.75 -6.56 -30.81
C ASN A 124 3.20 -5.58 -29.70
N TYR A 125 3.12 -6.04 -28.45
CA TYR A 125 3.14 -5.20 -27.25
C TYR A 125 4.35 -4.28 -27.14
N GLN A 126 5.52 -4.70 -27.63
CA GLN A 126 6.75 -3.89 -27.56
C GLN A 126 6.64 -2.58 -28.35
N ASN A 127 5.92 -2.58 -29.47
CA ASN A 127 5.81 -1.46 -30.39
C ASN A 127 4.64 -0.51 -30.07
N LEU A 128 3.81 -0.85 -29.09
CA LEU A 128 2.72 0.02 -28.66
C LEU A 128 3.28 1.29 -27.97
N PRO A 129 2.58 2.43 -28.05
CA PRO A 129 2.78 3.56 -27.15
C PRO A 129 2.60 3.13 -25.69
N ILE A 130 3.26 3.82 -24.75
CA ILE A 130 3.21 3.43 -23.34
C ILE A 130 1.77 3.46 -22.81
N GLU A 131 0.95 4.42 -23.25
CA GLU A 131 -0.44 4.64 -22.85
C GLU A 131 -1.38 3.46 -23.18
N GLN A 132 -0.99 2.62 -24.15
CA GLN A 132 -1.75 1.42 -24.54
C GLN A 132 -1.25 0.15 -23.85
N LYS A 133 -0.19 0.26 -23.04
CA LYS A 133 0.40 -0.82 -22.25
C LYS A 133 -0.10 -0.76 -20.82
N GLU A 134 -0.34 -1.91 -20.21
CA GLU A 134 -0.66 -1.97 -18.77
C GLU A 134 0.45 -1.39 -17.88
N SER A 135 1.70 -1.34 -18.35
CA SER A 135 2.79 -0.67 -17.66
C SER A 135 2.57 0.85 -17.51
N TYR A 136 1.63 1.45 -18.26
CA TYR A 136 1.22 2.84 -18.06
C TYR A 136 0.66 3.11 -16.67
N LYS A 137 0.17 2.08 -15.96
CA LYS A 137 -0.34 2.19 -14.59
C LYS A 137 0.62 2.96 -13.66
N TRP A 138 1.94 2.81 -13.84
CA TRP A 138 2.96 3.51 -13.08
C TRP A 138 2.97 5.03 -13.33
N LEU A 139 3.02 5.45 -14.60
CA LEU A 139 2.95 6.87 -14.99
C LEU A 139 1.59 7.48 -14.60
N ALA A 140 0.50 6.75 -14.83
CA ALA A 140 -0.84 7.17 -14.45
C ALA A 140 -1.00 7.32 -12.93
N SER A 141 -0.32 6.51 -12.11
CA SER A 141 -0.33 6.65 -10.65
C SER A 141 0.38 7.92 -10.21
N ALA A 142 1.55 8.18 -10.79
CA ALA A 142 2.31 9.40 -10.53
C ALA A 142 1.49 10.64 -10.91
N GLU A 143 0.90 10.65 -12.12
CA GLU A 143 0.05 11.74 -12.64
C GLU A 143 -1.19 11.96 -11.75
N ARG A 144 -1.99 10.91 -11.51
CA ARG A 144 -3.25 11.02 -10.75
C ARG A 144 -3.01 11.41 -9.29
N SER A 145 -1.85 11.08 -8.74
CA SER A 145 -1.49 11.46 -7.37
C SER A 145 -1.08 12.94 -7.24
N GLN A 146 -0.70 13.63 -8.32
CA GLN A 146 -0.24 15.02 -8.25
C GLN A 146 -1.25 15.96 -7.61
N ARG A 147 -2.56 15.75 -7.88
CA ARG A 147 -3.62 16.54 -7.24
C ARG A 147 -3.60 16.38 -5.72
N CYS A 148 -3.38 15.17 -5.22
CA CYS A 148 -3.26 14.89 -3.79
C CYS A 148 -2.05 15.63 -3.21
N PHE A 149 -0.88 15.47 -3.83
CA PHE A 149 0.36 16.03 -3.32
C PHE A 149 0.38 17.56 -3.35
N THR A 150 -0.09 18.16 -4.44
CA THR A 150 -0.16 19.62 -4.59
C THR A 150 -1.15 20.24 -3.60
N LYS A 151 -2.37 19.69 -3.49
CA LYS A 151 -3.39 20.24 -2.57
C LYS A 151 -3.06 19.99 -1.11
N GLY A 152 -2.41 18.87 -0.81
CA GLY A 152 -1.97 18.53 0.55
C GLY A 152 -0.66 19.20 0.95
N GLY A 153 0.01 19.95 0.06
CA GLY A 153 1.24 20.68 0.39
C GLY A 153 2.44 19.78 0.70
N ALA A 154 2.57 18.64 0.01
CA ALA A 154 3.78 17.81 0.15
C ALA A 154 5.02 18.58 -0.35
N LEU A 155 6.10 18.56 0.44
CA LEU A 155 7.35 19.25 0.12
C LEU A 155 8.13 18.54 -1.00
N MET A 156 8.10 17.21 -0.97
CA MET A 156 8.80 16.34 -1.91
C MET A 156 8.08 15.00 -1.99
N VAL A 157 8.11 14.36 -3.15
CA VAL A 157 7.48 13.06 -3.41
C VAL A 157 8.52 12.12 -4.01
N THR A 158 8.60 10.90 -3.50
CA THR A 158 9.39 9.83 -4.13
C THR A 158 8.47 8.70 -4.54
N HIS A 159 8.26 8.55 -5.84
CA HIS A 159 7.49 7.46 -6.43
C HIS A 159 8.31 6.18 -6.37
N ILE A 160 7.77 5.16 -5.69
CA ILE A 160 8.46 3.89 -5.48
C ILE A 160 7.67 2.78 -6.14
N GLY A 161 8.34 2.03 -7.01
CA GLY A 161 7.80 0.83 -7.63
C GLY A 161 8.79 -0.33 -7.60
N ASP A 162 8.28 -1.52 -7.88
CA ASP A 162 9.07 -2.74 -7.91
C ASP A 162 9.73 -2.96 -9.29
N ARG A 163 10.16 -4.19 -9.58
CA ARG A 163 10.77 -4.55 -10.87
C ARG A 163 9.88 -4.31 -12.09
N GLU A 164 8.56 -4.21 -11.94
CA GLU A 164 7.66 -3.89 -13.05
C GLU A 164 7.68 -2.40 -13.43
N SER A 165 8.12 -1.52 -12.52
CA SER A 165 8.27 -0.09 -12.76
C SER A 165 9.63 0.28 -13.35
N ASP A 166 10.47 -0.70 -13.71
CA ASP A 166 11.76 -0.47 -14.38
C ASP A 166 11.50 0.01 -15.82
N LEU A 167 11.13 1.28 -15.98
CA LEU A 167 10.67 1.93 -17.22
C LEU A 167 11.47 3.20 -17.51
N TYR A 168 11.93 3.36 -18.75
CA TYR A 168 12.69 4.56 -19.12
C TYR A 168 11.78 5.78 -19.21
N GLU A 169 10.55 5.57 -19.69
CA GLU A 169 9.50 6.57 -19.81
C GLU A 169 9.17 7.22 -18.46
N GLU A 170 9.12 6.44 -17.38
CA GLU A 170 8.86 6.94 -16.03
C GLU A 170 9.98 7.87 -15.55
N TRP A 171 11.25 7.46 -15.70
CA TRP A 171 12.40 8.30 -15.34
C TRP A 171 12.53 9.57 -16.19
N ALA A 172 11.97 9.54 -17.41
CA ALA A 172 12.03 10.67 -18.32
C ALA A 172 10.96 11.73 -18.03
N THR A 173 9.83 11.35 -17.42
CA THR A 173 8.61 12.16 -17.41
C THR A 173 8.09 12.50 -16.01
N VAL A 174 8.30 11.62 -15.03
CA VAL A 174 7.83 11.84 -13.66
C VAL A 174 8.73 12.79 -12.85
N PRO A 175 10.07 12.72 -12.95
CA PRO A 175 10.94 13.53 -12.10
C PRO A 175 10.88 15.03 -12.42
N ASP A 176 10.86 15.85 -11.38
CA ASP A 176 11.04 17.30 -11.42
C ASP A 176 11.76 17.78 -10.14
N GLN A 177 11.64 19.06 -9.80
CA GLN A 177 12.27 19.62 -8.58
C GLN A 177 11.65 19.11 -7.26
N HIS A 178 10.43 18.57 -7.29
CA HIS A 178 9.69 18.04 -6.12
C HIS A 178 9.39 16.54 -6.24
N ASN A 179 9.46 15.96 -7.44
CA ASN A 179 9.16 14.57 -7.72
C ASN A 179 10.45 13.80 -8.05
N HIS A 180 10.62 12.68 -7.36
CA HIS A 180 11.71 11.73 -7.58
C HIS A 180 11.16 10.32 -7.81
N VAL A 181 11.97 9.46 -8.43
CA VAL A 181 11.63 8.05 -8.66
C VAL A 181 12.67 7.17 -7.97
N LEU A 182 12.22 6.03 -7.44
CA LEU A 182 13.03 4.96 -6.88
C LEU A 182 12.48 3.60 -7.32
N VAL A 183 13.28 2.85 -8.07
CA VAL A 183 12.85 1.57 -8.65
C VAL A 183 13.90 0.48 -8.49
N ARG A 184 13.45 -0.76 -8.35
CA ARG A 184 14.33 -1.93 -8.46
C ARG A 184 14.51 -2.38 -9.90
N VAL A 185 15.69 -2.13 -10.45
CA VAL A 185 16.55 -3.16 -11.08
C VAL A 185 15.89 -4.42 -11.67
N ARG A 186 15.28 -4.40 -12.87
CA ARG A 186 14.87 -5.63 -13.59
C ARG A 186 15.77 -5.94 -14.78
N GLN A 187 16.05 -4.96 -15.63
CA GLN A 187 16.76 -5.12 -16.89
C GLN A 187 18.22 -4.69 -16.75
N ASP A 188 19.14 -5.44 -17.35
CA ASP A 188 20.53 -4.99 -17.43
C ASP A 188 20.66 -3.88 -18.48
N ARG A 189 20.75 -2.64 -18.01
CA ARG A 189 20.61 -1.46 -18.86
C ARG A 189 21.92 -1.04 -19.50
N ARG A 190 21.84 -0.53 -20.72
CA ARG A 190 22.99 0.08 -21.41
C ARG A 190 23.30 1.44 -20.80
N LEU A 191 24.57 1.69 -20.57
CA LEU A 191 25.05 2.97 -20.08
C LEU A 191 25.60 3.83 -21.24
N LEU A 192 25.35 5.13 -21.21
CA LEU A 192 25.92 6.07 -22.17
C LEU A 192 27.41 6.30 -21.83
N GLY A 193 28.28 6.06 -22.81
CA GLY A 193 29.72 6.28 -22.66
C GLY A 193 30.48 5.16 -21.95
N GLN A 194 29.82 4.04 -21.63
CA GLN A 194 30.47 2.82 -21.11
C GLN A 194 30.30 1.67 -22.10
N SER A 195 31.29 0.79 -22.19
CA SER A 195 31.22 -0.45 -22.96
C SER A 195 30.40 -1.53 -22.22
N GLN A 196 30.40 -1.48 -20.89
CA GLN A 196 29.71 -2.41 -20.01
C GLN A 196 28.24 -2.02 -19.80
N SER A 197 27.44 -3.03 -19.46
CA SER A 197 26.08 -2.85 -18.96
C SER A 197 26.07 -2.47 -17.47
N LEU A 198 24.91 -2.02 -16.99
CA LEU A 198 24.71 -1.56 -15.61
C LEU A 198 25.17 -2.59 -14.57
N TYR A 199 24.85 -3.86 -14.75
CA TYR A 199 25.15 -4.90 -13.75
C TYR A 199 26.66 -5.14 -13.61
N THR A 200 27.37 -5.24 -14.73
CA THR A 200 28.83 -5.40 -14.73
C THR A 200 29.49 -4.14 -14.18
N TYR A 201 29.07 -2.97 -14.64
CA TYR A 201 29.60 -1.68 -14.19
C TYR A 201 29.44 -1.49 -12.66
N LEU A 202 28.28 -1.86 -12.11
CA LEU A 202 28.03 -1.83 -10.65
C LEU A 202 28.96 -2.76 -9.88
N THR A 203 29.25 -3.94 -10.43
CA THR A 203 30.09 -4.94 -9.75
C THR A 203 31.52 -4.45 -9.56
N GLU A 204 31.98 -3.56 -10.43
CA GLU A 204 33.32 -2.98 -10.42
C GLU A 204 33.44 -1.71 -9.57
N GLN A 205 32.32 -1.18 -9.07
CA GLN A 205 32.35 0.00 -8.20
C GLN A 205 32.92 -0.32 -6.82
N PRO A 206 33.60 0.66 -6.19
CA PRO A 206 34.09 0.50 -4.84
C PRO A 206 32.93 0.22 -3.87
N CYS A 207 33.24 -0.54 -2.83
CA CYS A 207 32.34 -0.68 -1.69
C CYS A 207 32.32 0.64 -0.93
N GLU A 208 31.13 1.24 -0.81
CA GLU A 208 30.89 2.46 -0.04
C GLU A 208 30.74 2.16 1.45
N GLY A 209 30.38 0.91 1.79
CA GLY A 209 30.29 0.45 3.16
C GLY A 209 29.43 -0.81 3.28
N VAL A 210 29.09 -1.14 4.53
CA VAL A 210 28.26 -2.30 4.84
C VAL A 210 27.12 -1.91 5.77
N CYS A 211 26.01 -2.63 5.68
CA CYS A 211 24.94 -2.55 6.66
C CYS A 211 24.40 -3.93 6.98
N THR A 212 23.74 -4.05 8.13
CA THR A 212 23.23 -5.32 8.59
C THR A 212 21.71 -5.25 8.70
N ILE A 213 21.02 -6.27 8.19
CA ILE A 213 19.57 -6.37 8.28
C ILE A 213 19.11 -7.70 8.87
N ASN A 214 18.09 -7.63 9.71
CA ASN A 214 17.42 -8.81 10.26
C ASN A 214 16.41 -9.36 9.24
N VAL A 215 16.67 -10.57 8.76
CA VAL A 215 15.79 -11.32 7.88
C VAL A 215 14.94 -12.25 8.73
N PRO A 216 13.61 -12.08 8.79
CA PRO A 216 12.76 -12.98 9.56
C PRO A 216 12.58 -14.31 8.84
N ALA A 217 12.41 -15.38 9.62
CA ALA A 217 12.04 -16.69 9.09
C ALA A 217 10.69 -16.63 8.36
N ASP A 218 10.55 -17.39 7.29
CA ASP A 218 9.28 -17.63 6.61
C ASP A 218 9.21 -19.08 6.17
N ALA A 219 8.49 -19.88 6.96
CA ALA A 219 8.35 -21.32 6.74
C ALA A 219 7.68 -21.66 5.39
N ARG A 220 6.86 -20.76 4.82
CA ARG A 220 6.14 -21.00 3.57
C ARG A 220 7.08 -21.12 2.36
N ILE A 221 8.22 -20.42 2.44
CA ILE A 221 9.25 -20.39 1.40
C ILE A 221 10.59 -20.96 1.88
N GLY A 222 10.59 -21.63 3.05
CA GLY A 222 11.82 -22.21 3.62
C GLY A 222 12.89 -21.19 4.00
N ARG A 223 12.53 -19.91 4.21
CA ARG A 223 13.49 -18.87 4.58
C ARG A 223 13.84 -18.98 6.06
N THR A 224 15.14 -19.07 6.36
CA THR A 224 15.64 -19.07 7.74
C THR A 224 15.82 -17.66 8.27
N ALA A 225 15.59 -17.48 9.57
CA ALA A 225 15.91 -16.22 10.23
C ALA A 225 17.44 -16.06 10.26
N ARG A 226 17.92 -14.88 9.89
CA ARG A 226 19.36 -14.57 9.90
C ARG A 226 19.61 -13.08 9.98
N GLU A 227 20.79 -12.74 10.46
CA GLU A 227 21.37 -11.41 10.35
C GLU A 227 22.20 -11.37 9.05
N ALA A 228 21.74 -10.61 8.07
CA ALA A 228 22.36 -10.53 6.74
C ALA A 228 23.24 -9.28 6.65
N LEU A 229 24.55 -9.48 6.45
CA LEU A 229 25.50 -8.41 6.16
C LEU A 229 25.45 -8.06 4.68
N LEU A 230 25.10 -6.82 4.36
CA LEU A 230 25.01 -6.31 3.01
C LEU A 230 26.20 -5.40 2.70
N MET A 231 26.87 -5.66 1.59
CA MET A 231 27.82 -4.75 0.98
C MET A 231 27.08 -3.75 0.10
N ILE A 232 27.40 -2.47 0.25
CA ILE A 232 26.73 -1.37 -0.44
C ILE A 232 27.68 -0.72 -1.44
N ARG A 233 27.18 -0.47 -2.65
CA ARG A 233 27.84 0.34 -3.67
C ARG A 233 26.87 1.42 -4.15
N CYS A 234 27.37 2.62 -4.42
CA CYS A 234 26.57 3.64 -5.09
C CYS A 234 27.38 4.39 -6.14
N VAL A 235 26.73 4.74 -7.26
CA VAL A 235 27.39 5.46 -8.36
C VAL A 235 26.38 6.23 -9.21
N SER A 236 26.78 7.37 -9.74
CA SER A 236 26.02 8.10 -10.77
C SER A 236 26.19 7.41 -12.13
N VAL A 237 25.07 7.07 -12.77
CA VAL A 237 25.02 6.39 -14.08
C VAL A 237 24.21 7.19 -15.08
N LYS A 238 24.60 7.14 -16.36
CA LYS A 238 23.79 7.66 -17.47
C LYS A 238 23.13 6.51 -18.21
N ILE A 239 21.87 6.23 -17.93
CA ILE A 239 21.14 5.17 -18.62
C ILE A 239 20.81 5.63 -20.04
N ARG A 240 21.16 4.82 -21.05
CA ARG A 240 20.84 5.08 -22.45
C ARG A 240 19.38 4.76 -22.74
N ARG A 241 18.71 5.59 -23.54
CA ARG A 241 17.36 5.33 -24.05
C ARG A 241 17.29 4.00 -24.81
N PRO A 242 16.32 3.13 -24.52
CA PRO A 242 16.04 1.95 -25.35
C PRO A 242 15.79 2.32 -26.82
N ASP A 243 16.30 1.54 -27.76
CA ASP A 243 16.28 1.87 -29.19
C ASP A 243 14.86 1.90 -29.79
N HIS A 244 13.90 1.19 -29.19
CA HIS A 244 12.50 1.21 -29.62
C HIS A 244 11.74 2.49 -29.22
N LEU A 245 12.29 3.29 -28.29
CA LEU A 245 11.69 4.56 -27.88
C LEU A 245 12.12 5.68 -28.83
N LYS A 246 11.14 6.47 -29.27
CA LYS A 246 11.31 7.52 -30.27
C LYS A 246 12.12 8.68 -29.73
N ALA A 247 13.03 9.19 -30.55
CA ALA A 247 13.96 10.24 -30.15
C ALA A 247 13.33 11.61 -29.87
N ARG A 248 12.19 11.87 -30.52
CA ARG A 248 11.42 13.11 -30.33
C ARG A 248 10.68 13.16 -28.99
N ASP A 249 10.40 11.99 -28.40
CA ASP A 249 9.52 11.87 -27.22
C ASP A 249 10.36 11.76 -25.93
N TYR A 250 11.59 11.26 -26.01
CA TYR A 250 12.44 11.00 -24.83
C TYR A 250 13.92 11.35 -25.06
N PRO A 251 14.65 11.85 -24.04
CA PRO A 251 16.08 12.18 -24.18
C PRO A 251 16.94 10.94 -24.50
N PRO A 252 18.13 11.10 -25.10
CA PRO A 252 19.00 9.98 -25.48
C PRO A 252 19.59 9.24 -24.27
N SER A 253 19.67 9.90 -23.12
CA SER A 253 20.06 9.29 -21.84
C SER A 253 19.47 10.05 -20.66
N ILE A 254 19.35 9.39 -19.51
CA ILE A 254 18.95 9.97 -18.23
C ILE A 254 20.04 9.71 -17.21
N THR A 255 20.39 10.72 -16.41
CA THR A 255 21.32 10.56 -15.29
C THR A 255 20.53 10.09 -14.07
N LEU A 256 20.93 8.96 -13.50
CA LEU A 256 20.35 8.37 -12.29
C LEU A 256 21.48 7.98 -11.33
N TYR A 257 21.12 7.65 -10.11
CA TYR A 257 22.03 7.08 -9.13
C TYR A 257 21.65 5.63 -8.90
N ALA A 258 22.63 4.75 -9.06
CA ALA A 258 22.47 3.33 -8.83
C ALA A 258 22.97 2.98 -7.43
N VAL A 259 22.19 2.20 -6.68
CA VAL A 259 22.55 1.65 -5.37
C VAL A 259 22.45 0.13 -5.46
N GLU A 260 23.56 -0.57 -5.23
CA GLU A 260 23.60 -2.03 -5.12
C GLU A 260 23.79 -2.43 -3.66
N ALA A 261 22.92 -3.32 -3.18
CA ALA A 261 23.05 -3.98 -1.88
C ALA A 261 23.10 -5.50 -2.09
N ILE A 262 24.20 -6.13 -1.69
CA ILE A 262 24.45 -7.56 -1.89
C ILE A 262 24.82 -8.25 -0.58
N GLU A 263 24.14 -9.35 -0.27
CA GLU A 263 24.44 -10.17 0.90
C GLU A 263 25.79 -10.84 0.78
N VAL A 264 26.64 -10.60 1.78
CA VAL A 264 27.95 -11.22 1.91
C VAL A 264 27.77 -12.57 2.59
N ASN A 265 28.28 -13.63 1.96
CA ASN A 265 28.26 -15.00 2.50
C ASN A 265 26.85 -15.48 2.93
N PRO A 266 25.86 -15.51 2.02
CA PRO A 266 24.52 -15.99 2.34
C PRO A 266 24.57 -17.44 2.85
N PRO A 267 23.72 -17.83 3.83
CA PRO A 267 23.72 -19.21 4.32
C PRO A 267 23.41 -20.22 3.21
N ALA A 268 23.98 -21.42 3.34
CA ALA A 268 23.78 -22.49 2.36
C ALA A 268 22.29 -22.79 2.14
N GLY A 269 21.88 -22.84 0.87
CA GLY A 269 20.49 -23.09 0.49
C GLY A 269 19.53 -21.91 0.68
N GLN A 270 20.02 -20.73 1.08
CA GLN A 270 19.21 -19.51 1.14
C GLN A 270 19.51 -18.60 -0.05
N GLU A 271 18.46 -18.05 -0.66
CA GLU A 271 18.62 -17.03 -1.70
C GLU A 271 19.26 -15.78 -1.09
N ALA A 272 20.32 -15.29 -1.74
CA ALA A 272 21.05 -14.10 -1.33
C ALA A 272 20.21 -12.85 -1.54
N ILE A 273 20.26 -11.90 -0.60
CA ILE A 273 19.70 -10.57 -0.83
C ILE A 273 20.56 -9.88 -1.89
N HIS A 274 19.94 -9.54 -3.02
CA HIS A 274 20.57 -8.75 -4.07
C HIS A 274 19.60 -7.73 -4.63
N TRP A 275 19.79 -6.49 -4.19
CA TRP A 275 19.02 -5.33 -4.66
C TRP A 275 19.90 -4.45 -5.52
N ARG A 276 19.38 -4.09 -6.68
CA ARG A 276 19.90 -3.02 -7.53
C ARG A 276 18.78 -2.02 -7.66
N LEU A 277 19.00 -0.82 -7.16
CA LEU A 277 18.03 0.26 -7.12
C LEU A 277 18.53 1.38 -8.02
N LEU A 278 17.63 2.00 -8.77
CA LEU A 278 17.89 3.24 -9.50
C LEU A 278 17.01 4.33 -8.92
N THR A 279 17.60 5.49 -8.69
CA THR A 279 16.87 6.66 -8.20
C THR A 279 17.32 7.95 -8.87
N THR A 280 16.43 8.92 -8.92
CA THR A 280 16.74 10.30 -9.31
C THR A 280 17.28 11.14 -8.15
N HIS A 281 17.17 10.65 -6.92
CA HIS A 281 17.83 11.26 -5.77
C HIS A 281 19.34 11.22 -5.96
N ARG A 282 20.02 12.29 -5.55
CA ARG A 282 21.48 12.31 -5.53
C ARG A 282 21.99 11.38 -4.42
N VAL A 283 22.86 10.43 -4.79
CA VAL A 283 23.50 9.48 -3.88
C VAL A 283 25.01 9.50 -4.09
N VAL A 284 25.74 10.09 -3.17
CA VAL A 284 27.20 10.28 -3.25
C VAL A 284 27.93 9.83 -1.99
N CYS A 285 27.23 9.20 -1.05
CA CYS A 285 27.80 8.65 0.17
C CYS A 285 26.94 7.48 0.70
N LEU A 286 27.50 6.73 1.65
CA LEU A 286 26.86 5.59 2.28
C LEU A 286 25.52 5.96 2.94
N GLU A 287 25.45 7.07 3.68
CA GLU A 287 24.24 7.48 4.40
C GLU A 287 23.05 7.67 3.45
N GLN A 288 23.30 8.29 2.28
CA GLN A 288 22.28 8.48 1.24
C GLN A 288 21.87 7.15 0.61
N ALA A 289 22.83 6.24 0.39
CA ALA A 289 22.53 4.91 -0.13
C ALA A 289 21.68 4.09 0.85
N LEU A 290 21.98 4.17 2.15
CA LEU A 290 21.20 3.53 3.20
C LEU A 290 19.77 4.11 3.30
N GLN A 291 19.61 5.41 3.12
CA GLN A 291 18.29 6.04 3.08
C GLN A 291 17.44 5.52 1.91
N VAL A 292 18.04 5.39 0.72
CA VAL A 292 17.38 4.81 -0.47
C VAL A 292 16.99 3.36 -0.24
N ILE A 293 17.87 2.57 0.40
CA ILE A 293 17.57 1.20 0.78
C ILE A 293 16.40 1.15 1.76
N GLU A 294 16.37 2.02 2.77
CA GLU A 294 15.29 2.07 3.75
C GLU A 294 13.93 2.42 3.12
N TRP A 295 13.89 3.44 2.25
CA TRP A 295 12.70 3.77 1.47
C TRP A 295 12.21 2.56 0.66
N TYR A 296 13.12 1.82 0.02
CA TYR A 296 12.75 0.63 -0.73
C TYR A 296 12.29 -0.53 0.17
N ARG A 297 12.85 -0.69 1.38
CA ARG A 297 12.36 -1.66 2.38
C ARG A 297 10.90 -1.39 2.74
N TRP A 298 10.54 -0.13 2.89
CA TRP A 298 9.19 0.31 3.22
C TRP A 298 8.16 0.10 2.10
N ARG A 299 8.60 -0.16 0.86
CA ARG A 299 7.72 -0.57 -0.24
C ARG A 299 6.82 -1.75 0.16
N TRP A 300 7.33 -2.68 0.97
CA TRP A 300 6.57 -3.87 1.42
C TRP A 300 5.30 -3.54 2.23
N ARG A 301 5.13 -2.31 2.72
CA ARG A 301 3.87 -1.88 3.37
C ARG A 301 2.65 -1.98 2.45
N ILE A 302 2.82 -1.88 1.14
CA ILE A 302 1.70 -2.08 0.21
C ILE A 302 1.26 -3.55 0.14
N GLU A 303 2.18 -4.50 0.34
CA GLU A 303 1.84 -5.93 0.45
C GLU A 303 1.03 -6.21 1.72
N GLN A 304 1.37 -5.51 2.80
CA GLN A 304 0.59 -5.54 4.04
C GLN A 304 -0.82 -4.98 3.87
N LEU A 305 -0.97 -3.93 3.04
CA LEU A 305 -2.29 -3.40 2.65
C LEU A 305 -3.09 -4.47 1.89
N PHE A 306 -2.50 -5.15 0.91
CA PHE A 306 -3.17 -6.24 0.17
C PHE A 306 -3.51 -7.43 1.06
N ALA A 307 -2.60 -7.84 1.94
CA ALA A 307 -2.86 -8.90 2.93
C ALA A 307 -4.03 -8.54 3.85
N THR A 308 -4.15 -7.27 4.25
CA THR A 308 -5.28 -6.79 5.05
C THR A 308 -6.60 -6.88 4.28
N LEU A 309 -6.59 -6.44 3.02
CA LEU A 309 -7.75 -6.46 2.14
C LEU A 309 -8.27 -7.88 1.88
N LYS A 310 -7.36 -8.83 1.66
CA LYS A 310 -7.70 -10.19 1.21
C LYS A 310 -7.83 -11.21 2.34
N GLN A 311 -6.98 -11.13 3.36
CA GLN A 311 -6.78 -12.25 4.30
C GLN A 311 -7.04 -11.86 5.75
N ALA A 312 -6.70 -10.63 6.15
CA ALA A 312 -6.72 -10.25 7.56
C ALA A 312 -8.06 -9.66 8.05
N GLY A 313 -9.17 -10.33 7.74
CA GLY A 313 -10.48 -10.05 8.33
C GLY A 313 -11.44 -9.21 7.49
N LEU A 314 -11.00 -8.67 6.35
CA LEU A 314 -11.91 -8.09 5.35
C LEU A 314 -12.41 -9.16 4.36
N ASN A 315 -11.51 -10.03 3.89
CA ASN A 315 -11.84 -11.15 3.00
C ASN A 315 -12.76 -10.75 1.83
N LEU A 316 -12.32 -9.70 1.12
CA LEU A 316 -13.08 -9.07 0.05
C LEU A 316 -13.47 -10.06 -1.06
N GLU A 317 -12.58 -10.99 -1.40
CA GLU A 317 -12.81 -12.02 -2.42
C GLU A 317 -13.94 -12.99 -2.00
N ALA A 318 -14.37 -13.03 -0.75
CA ALA A 318 -15.53 -13.80 -0.29
C ALA A 318 -16.85 -12.98 -0.26
N THR A 319 -16.86 -11.77 -0.84
CA THR A 319 -18.07 -10.95 -1.00
C THR A 319 -19.19 -11.73 -1.69
N GLN A 320 -20.44 -11.41 -1.36
CA GLN A 320 -21.62 -12.04 -1.97
C GLN A 320 -22.35 -11.13 -2.96
N LEU A 321 -21.72 -10.04 -3.38
CA LEU A 321 -22.23 -9.18 -4.44
C LEU A 321 -22.11 -9.88 -5.80
N GLU A 322 -23.05 -9.57 -6.68
CA GLU A 322 -23.16 -10.17 -8.03
C GLU A 322 -22.67 -9.19 -9.12
N SER A 323 -22.73 -7.88 -8.84
CA SER A 323 -22.30 -6.81 -9.74
C SER A 323 -20.81 -6.51 -9.55
N VAL A 324 -20.03 -6.58 -10.62
CA VAL A 324 -18.59 -6.25 -10.60
C VAL A 324 -18.37 -4.79 -10.17
N VAL A 325 -19.20 -3.87 -10.65
CA VAL A 325 -19.16 -2.45 -10.25
C VAL A 325 -19.39 -2.29 -8.75
N ALA A 326 -20.37 -2.99 -8.18
CA ALA A 326 -20.62 -2.96 -6.75
C ALA A 326 -19.42 -3.53 -5.95
N ILE A 327 -18.78 -4.59 -6.46
CA ILE A 327 -17.56 -5.16 -5.86
C ILE A 327 -16.38 -4.17 -5.96
N GLN A 328 -16.22 -3.46 -7.07
CA GLN A 328 -15.19 -2.43 -7.23
C GLN A 328 -15.38 -1.28 -6.23
N LYS A 329 -16.61 -0.76 -6.06
CA LYS A 329 -16.90 0.25 -5.03
C LYS A 329 -16.60 -0.26 -3.63
N LEU A 330 -17.00 -1.50 -3.33
CA LEU A 330 -16.69 -2.13 -2.05
C LEU A 330 -15.18 -2.27 -1.84
N THR A 331 -14.42 -2.58 -2.88
CA THR A 331 -12.95 -2.66 -2.85
C THR A 331 -12.34 -1.35 -2.40
N VAL A 332 -12.79 -0.21 -2.95
CA VAL A 332 -12.30 1.12 -2.57
C VAL A 332 -12.64 1.42 -1.11
N LEU A 333 -13.86 1.14 -0.65
CA LEU A 333 -14.23 1.31 0.76
C LEU A 333 -13.38 0.44 1.69
N ALA A 334 -13.15 -0.83 1.30
CA ALA A 334 -12.35 -1.78 2.06
C ALA A 334 -10.87 -1.37 2.11
N LEU A 335 -10.33 -0.76 1.05
CA LEU A 335 -8.99 -0.19 1.06
C LEU A 335 -8.84 0.91 2.11
N GLY A 336 -9.85 1.76 2.32
CA GLY A 336 -9.83 2.74 3.41
C GLY A 336 -9.71 2.10 4.80
N VAL A 337 -10.44 1.00 5.04
CA VAL A 337 -10.32 0.23 6.30
C VAL A 337 -8.96 -0.46 6.41
N ALA A 338 -8.42 -0.95 5.29
CA ALA A 338 -7.11 -1.58 5.25
C ALA A 338 -5.99 -0.59 5.59
N VAL A 339 -6.04 0.64 5.07
CA VAL A 339 -5.10 1.72 5.42
C VAL A 339 -5.19 2.04 6.91
N ARG A 340 -6.40 2.22 7.45
CA ARG A 340 -6.60 2.51 8.87
C ARG A 340 -6.05 1.40 9.76
N THR A 341 -6.21 0.15 9.34
CA THR A 341 -5.65 -1.02 10.03
C THR A 341 -4.13 -0.99 9.97
N LEU A 342 -3.54 -0.70 8.81
CA LEU A 342 -2.09 -0.58 8.63
C LEU A 342 -1.50 0.55 9.48
N GLN A 343 -2.17 1.70 9.56
CA GLN A 343 -1.79 2.80 10.46
C GLN A 343 -1.72 2.36 11.92
N MET A 344 -2.73 1.63 12.41
CA MET A 344 -2.68 1.09 13.77
C MET A 344 -1.58 0.04 13.93
N VAL A 345 -1.37 -0.85 12.96
CA VAL A 345 -0.27 -1.83 13.00
C VAL A 345 1.06 -1.12 13.14
N GLU A 346 1.35 -0.13 12.30
CA GLU A 346 2.62 0.61 12.32
C GLU A 346 2.73 1.58 13.52
N GLY A 347 1.60 2.07 14.04
CA GLY A 347 1.54 3.02 15.14
C GLY A 347 1.36 2.42 16.54
N ARG A 348 1.18 1.11 16.68
CA ARG A 348 0.80 0.44 17.95
C ARG A 348 1.78 0.61 19.12
N GLU A 349 3.02 1.01 18.82
CA GLU A 349 4.10 1.25 19.79
C GLU A 349 4.65 2.69 19.70
N ARG A 350 4.01 3.56 18.91
CA ARG A 350 4.45 4.93 18.61
C ARG A 350 3.59 5.95 19.36
N ALA A 351 4.07 6.41 20.50
CA ALA A 351 3.38 7.41 21.31
C ALA A 351 3.49 8.84 20.74
N ASP A 352 4.43 9.08 19.84
CA ASP A 352 4.67 10.35 19.14
C ASP A 352 3.63 10.62 18.04
N LEU A 353 2.95 9.58 17.54
CA LEU A 353 1.97 9.74 16.48
C LEU A 353 0.60 10.15 17.06
N PRO A 354 -0.01 11.24 16.56
CA PRO A 354 -1.31 11.68 17.05
C PRO A 354 -2.42 10.75 16.55
N VAL A 355 -3.42 10.51 17.39
CA VAL A 355 -4.58 9.67 17.08
C VAL A 355 -5.41 10.22 15.91
N SER A 356 -5.34 11.54 15.66
CA SER A 356 -6.06 12.23 14.59
C SER A 356 -5.68 11.79 13.18
N LEU A 357 -4.51 11.14 13.02
CA LEU A 357 -4.11 10.50 11.76
C LEU A 357 -5.06 9.36 11.33
N THR A 358 -5.82 8.79 12.26
CA THR A 358 -6.58 7.56 12.04
C THR A 358 -8.02 7.63 12.57
N PHE A 359 -8.31 8.47 13.58
CA PHE A 359 -9.64 8.59 14.20
C PHE A 359 -10.10 10.05 14.24
N SER A 360 -11.35 10.27 13.85
CA SER A 360 -12.01 11.59 14.00
C SER A 360 -12.19 11.97 15.47
N ASP A 361 -12.35 13.27 15.75
CA ASP A 361 -12.52 13.78 17.12
C ASP A 361 -13.68 13.12 17.87
N ALA A 362 -14.81 12.89 17.19
CA ALA A 362 -15.95 12.17 17.77
C ALA A 362 -15.60 10.73 18.14
N GLN A 363 -14.80 10.03 17.31
CA GLN A 363 -14.33 8.69 17.63
C GLN A 363 -13.35 8.70 18.81
N GLN A 364 -12.48 9.71 18.90
CA GLN A 364 -11.55 9.88 20.03
C GLN A 364 -12.29 10.10 21.35
N GLN A 365 -13.35 10.92 21.33
CA GLN A 365 -14.22 11.12 22.50
C GLN A 365 -14.89 9.81 22.93
N CYS A 366 -15.44 9.05 21.98
CA CYS A 366 -16.02 7.75 22.27
C CYS A 366 -14.98 6.76 22.83
N LEU A 367 -13.76 6.73 22.28
CA LEU A 367 -12.65 5.92 22.80
C LEU A 367 -12.32 6.27 24.26
N SER A 368 -12.28 7.56 24.58
CA SER A 368 -12.03 8.06 25.93
C SER A 368 -13.14 7.63 26.91
N VAL A 369 -14.40 7.62 26.47
CA VAL A 369 -15.54 7.17 27.29
C VAL A 369 -15.48 5.67 27.59
N ILE A 370 -15.06 4.84 26.64
CA ILE A 370 -15.02 3.39 26.83
C ILE A 370 -13.73 2.90 27.47
N GLU A 371 -12.66 3.70 27.46
CA GLU A 371 -11.36 3.34 27.98
C GLU A 371 -11.40 2.72 29.39
N PRO A 372 -12.12 3.27 30.38
CA PRO A 372 -12.18 2.70 31.72
C PRO A 372 -12.68 1.25 31.76
N SER A 373 -13.58 0.88 30.83
CA SER A 373 -14.11 -0.49 30.71
C SER A 373 -13.11 -1.49 30.13
N LEU A 374 -12.07 -1.00 29.45
CA LEU A 374 -11.05 -1.80 28.78
C LEU A 374 -9.77 -1.91 29.62
N GLN A 375 -9.64 -1.16 30.71
CA GLN A 375 -8.52 -1.28 31.63
C GLN A 375 -8.57 -2.63 32.37
N GLY A 376 -7.43 -3.29 32.52
CA GLY A 376 -7.31 -4.47 33.37
C GLY A 376 -7.12 -4.12 34.85
N ARG A 377 -7.27 -5.13 35.72
CA ARG A 377 -7.13 -4.96 37.17
C ARG A 377 -5.71 -4.63 37.62
N THR A 378 -4.70 -5.01 36.85
CA THR A 378 -3.28 -4.83 37.19
C THR A 378 -2.66 -3.75 36.32
N LYS A 379 -1.62 -3.08 36.81
CA LYS A 379 -0.87 -2.06 36.05
C LYS A 379 -0.35 -2.59 34.70
N LYS A 380 -0.02 -3.88 34.61
CA LYS A 380 0.43 -4.53 33.36
C LYS A 380 -0.65 -4.63 32.29
N LEU A 381 -1.91 -4.60 32.69
CA LEU A 381 -3.08 -4.67 31.80
C LEU A 381 -3.78 -3.32 31.66
N GLN A 382 -3.12 -2.25 32.10
CA GLN A 382 -3.56 -0.88 31.87
C GLN A 382 -2.90 -0.33 30.61
N ASN A 383 -3.58 0.59 29.93
CA ASN A 383 -3.06 1.25 28.75
C ASN A 383 -1.82 2.10 29.14
N PRO A 384 -0.62 1.78 28.64
CA PRO A 384 0.60 2.51 29.03
C PRO A 384 0.82 3.80 28.23
N TYR A 385 0.01 4.04 27.20
CA TYR A 385 0.24 5.12 26.24
C TYR A 385 -0.51 6.40 26.62
N PRO A 386 0.05 7.57 26.29
CA PRO A 386 -0.60 8.85 26.56
C PRO A 386 -1.92 8.96 25.79
N PRO A 387 -3.00 9.49 26.40
CA PRO A 387 -4.25 9.78 25.71
C PRO A 387 -4.01 10.62 24.44
N ALA A 388 -4.86 10.42 23.44
CA ALA A 388 -4.74 11.04 22.11
C ALA A 388 -3.49 10.66 21.29
N SER A 389 -2.69 9.68 21.72
CA SER A 389 -1.72 9.02 20.81
C SER A 389 -2.38 7.90 20.00
N LEU A 390 -1.83 7.60 18.84
CA LEU A 390 -2.28 6.48 18.01
C LEU A 390 -2.05 5.14 18.72
N ALA A 391 -0.95 5.00 19.47
CA ALA A 391 -0.69 3.82 20.29
C ALA A 391 -1.78 3.61 21.36
N TRP A 392 -2.23 4.69 22.01
CA TRP A 392 -3.35 4.66 22.97
C TRP A 392 -4.64 4.13 22.33
N ALA A 393 -5.05 4.70 21.20
CA ALA A 393 -6.26 4.25 20.50
C ALA A 393 -6.12 2.81 20.01
N THR A 394 -4.95 2.46 19.46
CA THR A 394 -4.67 1.11 18.97
C THR A 394 -4.76 0.07 20.07
N TRP A 395 -4.26 0.38 21.27
CA TRP A 395 -4.37 -0.49 22.44
C TRP A 395 -5.84 -0.76 22.79
N LEU A 396 -6.69 0.27 22.80
CA LEU A 396 -8.14 0.14 23.08
C LEU A 396 -8.85 -0.69 22.01
N ILE A 397 -8.57 -0.42 20.73
CA ILE A 397 -9.10 -1.20 19.61
C ILE A 397 -8.67 -2.65 19.70
N ALA A 398 -7.39 -2.92 20.04
CA ALA A 398 -6.90 -4.28 20.22
C ALA A 398 -7.61 -5.02 21.36
N ARG A 399 -7.90 -4.34 22.48
CA ARG A 399 -8.66 -4.92 23.61
C ARG A 399 -10.08 -5.30 23.18
N LEU A 400 -10.77 -4.45 22.43
CA LEU A 400 -12.06 -4.80 21.81
C LEU A 400 -11.91 -5.98 20.85
N GLY A 401 -10.80 -6.05 20.11
CA GLY A 401 -10.45 -7.17 19.23
C GLY A 401 -10.14 -8.50 19.94
N GLY A 402 -10.20 -8.54 21.28
CA GLY A 402 -9.93 -9.74 22.07
C GLY A 402 -8.46 -9.94 22.42
N TRP A 403 -7.60 -8.95 22.19
CA TRP A 403 -6.22 -9.00 22.69
C TRP A 403 -6.21 -8.92 24.22
N SER A 404 -5.37 -9.73 24.83
CA SER A 404 -5.31 -9.89 26.29
C SER A 404 -4.72 -8.68 27.02
N GLY A 405 -3.90 -7.86 26.35
CA GLY A 405 -3.19 -6.73 26.93
C GLY A 405 -1.78 -7.04 27.43
N TYR A 406 -1.33 -8.30 27.40
CA TYR A 406 -0.01 -8.68 27.90
C TYR A 406 1.11 -8.36 26.89
N SER A 407 2.11 -7.58 27.32
CA SER A 407 3.30 -7.26 26.52
C SER A 407 4.21 -8.48 26.24
N SER A 408 4.10 -9.53 27.06
CA SER A 408 4.80 -10.80 26.83
C SER A 408 4.19 -11.65 25.71
N GLN A 409 2.98 -11.31 25.26
CA GLN A 409 2.33 -11.98 24.14
C GLN A 409 2.60 -11.22 22.85
N ARG A 410 2.33 -11.88 21.72
CA ARG A 410 2.47 -11.24 20.41
C ARG A 410 1.65 -9.94 20.37
N PRO A 411 2.23 -8.82 19.86
CA PRO A 411 1.48 -7.59 19.66
C PRO A 411 0.24 -7.81 18.78
N PRO A 412 -0.80 -6.97 18.90
CA PRO A 412 -2.02 -7.12 18.12
C PRO A 412 -1.72 -7.01 16.62
N GLY A 413 -2.05 -8.07 15.87
CA GLY A 413 -1.92 -8.11 14.42
C GLY A 413 -3.17 -7.58 13.72
N MET A 414 -3.10 -7.51 12.37
CA MET A 414 -4.21 -7.04 11.53
C MET A 414 -5.57 -7.70 11.86
N PRO A 415 -5.70 -9.04 12.01
CA PRO A 415 -7.01 -9.64 12.28
C PRO A 415 -7.64 -9.15 13.59
N THR A 416 -6.82 -9.03 14.65
CA THR A 416 -7.24 -8.51 15.95
C THR A 416 -7.75 -7.07 15.81
N LEU A 417 -7.02 -6.24 15.08
CA LEU A 417 -7.37 -4.83 14.90
C LEU A 417 -8.62 -4.64 14.03
N VAL A 418 -8.81 -5.44 12.98
CA VAL A 418 -10.03 -5.42 12.16
C VAL A 418 -11.25 -5.83 12.99
N HIS A 419 -11.13 -6.88 13.80
CA HIS A 419 -12.20 -7.27 14.72
C HIS A 419 -12.50 -6.17 15.74
N GLY A 420 -11.46 -5.56 16.30
CA GLY A 420 -11.56 -4.44 17.24
C GLY A 420 -12.27 -3.23 16.64
N LEU A 421 -11.91 -2.83 15.42
CA LEU A 421 -12.56 -1.74 14.69
C LEU A 421 -14.04 -2.03 14.48
N ARG A 422 -14.40 -3.26 14.08
CA ARG A 422 -15.81 -3.64 13.89
C ARG A 422 -16.62 -3.48 15.17
N GLN A 423 -16.08 -3.93 16.30
CA GLN A 423 -16.74 -3.76 17.60
C GLN A 423 -16.83 -2.28 17.98
N PHE A 424 -15.73 -1.54 17.80
CA PHE A 424 -15.69 -0.11 18.08
C PHE A 424 -16.73 0.67 17.27
N GLU A 425 -16.85 0.45 15.95
CA GLU A 425 -17.84 1.15 15.13
C GLU A 425 -19.28 0.86 15.57
N SER A 426 -19.55 -0.35 16.07
CA SER A 426 -20.86 -0.69 16.65
C SER A 426 -21.13 0.10 17.94
N ILE A 427 -20.12 0.21 18.82
CA ILE A 427 -20.19 1.00 20.05
C ILE A 427 -20.32 2.50 19.73
N PHE A 428 -19.52 3.02 18.80
CA PHE A 428 -19.52 4.42 18.38
C PHE A 428 -20.88 4.84 17.82
N LEU A 429 -21.53 3.98 17.05
CA LEU A 429 -22.87 4.25 16.56
C LEU A 429 -23.90 4.27 17.70
N GLY A 430 -23.77 3.39 18.71
CA GLY A 430 -24.59 3.45 19.93
C GLY A 430 -24.35 4.74 20.73
N TRP A 431 -23.09 5.13 20.92
CA TRP A 431 -22.68 6.35 21.61
C TRP A 431 -23.24 7.61 20.91
N LYS A 432 -23.17 7.67 19.57
CA LYS A 432 -23.79 8.75 18.78
C LYS A 432 -25.30 8.81 18.94
N LEU A 433 -25.99 7.66 18.96
CA LEU A 433 -27.43 7.61 19.17
C LEU A 433 -27.83 8.14 20.55
N ALA A 434 -27.08 7.78 21.59
CA ALA A 434 -27.30 8.27 22.95
C ALA A 434 -27.09 9.79 23.07
N GLN A 435 -26.10 10.35 22.36
CA GLN A 435 -25.87 11.80 22.34
C GLN A 435 -26.95 12.57 21.58
N ASN A 436 -27.49 11.99 20.51
CA ASN A 436 -28.54 12.62 19.70
C ASN A 436 -29.96 12.49 20.28
N GLN A 437 -30.13 11.84 21.44
CA GLN A 437 -31.42 11.68 22.11
C GLN A 437 -31.42 12.30 23.52
N LEU A 438 -31.69 13.61 23.57
CA LEU A 438 -32.48 14.26 24.63
C LEU A 438 -33.23 15.47 24.05
N VAL A 439 -33.89 15.30 22.91
CA VAL A 439 -35.03 16.15 22.52
C VAL A 439 -36.20 15.24 22.23
N CYS A 440 -36.83 14.73 23.30
CA CYS A 440 -38.23 14.36 23.23
C CYS A 440 -39.01 15.68 23.17
N THR A 441 -39.37 16.13 21.97
CA THR A 441 -40.54 16.99 21.84
C THR A 441 -41.74 16.19 22.33
N ARG A 442 -42.31 16.65 23.46
CA ARG A 442 -43.58 16.16 24.00
C ARG A 442 -44.73 16.44 23.05
#